data_AF-E2ARU7-F1
#
_entry.id   AF-E2ARU7-F1
#
_cell.length_a   1.000
_cell.length_b   1.000
_cell.length_c   1.000
_cell.angle_alpha   90.00
_cell.angle_beta   90.00
_cell.angle_gamma   90.00
#
_symmetry.space_group_name_H-M   'P 1'
#
loop_
_entity.id
_entity.type
_entity.pdbx_description
1 polymer ?
#
loop_
_entity_poly.entity_id
_entity_poly.type
_entity_poly.pdbx_seq_one_letter_code
_entity_poly.pdbx_strand_id
1 'polypeptide(L)'
;MRLTSTLLRHVGEWSKKYSNLPDSYIQRAMAQVYWRTPRKPNYLPRTIEKKNFRFSIFRPWTNQFHRDNRPGKKHKFIHVEPIKDWSFFRGDRVEILEGKDKGKQGLVKEIYQERNWIIVEGLNTKLRCIMKDKNYPGTFIQEEQPLLVTSQVQLVDPSDMQGTQIEWRYKEDGEKVRISLRTGRIIPVPVASEETVDYKSQKLYREQPKDTIKADAEKVTFMPSLKTFEMDIMDEMGIKEDRIQKSSYWY
;
A
#
# COMPACT_ATOMS: atom_id res chain seq x y z
N MET A 1 -19.68 -10.27 10.94
CA MET A 1 -18.91 -11.00 9.89
C MET A 1 -18.56 -10.20 8.62
N ARG A 2 -18.92 -8.91 8.45
CA ARG A 2 -18.66 -8.16 7.19
C ARG A 2 -17.27 -7.53 7.05
N LEU A 3 -16.59 -7.20 8.15
CA LEU A 3 -15.31 -6.48 8.16
C LEU A 3 -14.12 -7.26 7.56
N THR A 4 -14.09 -8.59 7.69
CA THR A 4 -12.99 -9.40 7.16
C THR A 4 -13.00 -9.48 5.63
N SER A 5 -14.18 -9.40 5.02
CA SER A 5 -14.34 -9.44 3.56
C SER A 5 -13.88 -8.16 2.85
N THR A 6 -13.83 -7.03 3.55
CA THR A 6 -13.37 -5.74 3.01
C THR A 6 -11.85 -5.61 3.08
N LEU A 7 -11.21 -6.14 4.14
CA LEU A 7 -9.75 -6.12 4.30
C LEU A 7 -9.01 -6.87 3.17
N LEU A 8 -9.64 -7.90 2.60
CA LEU A 8 -9.11 -8.69 1.49
C LEU A 8 -9.51 -8.20 0.09
N ARG A 9 -10.03 -6.97 -0.03
CA ARG A 9 -10.37 -6.37 -1.34
C ARG A 9 -9.39 -5.29 -1.77
N HIS A 10 -8.81 -4.59 -0.81
CA HIS A 10 -7.93 -3.47 -1.05
C HIS A 10 -6.52 -3.79 -0.57
N VAL A 11 -5.55 -3.17 -1.23
CA VAL A 11 -4.16 -3.20 -0.79
C VAL A 11 -4.02 -2.27 0.40
N GLY A 12 -3.40 -2.74 1.47
CA GLY A 12 -3.12 -1.93 2.65
C GLY A 12 -2.19 -0.77 2.32
N GLU A 13 -2.33 0.33 3.06
CA GLU A 13 -1.50 1.52 2.91
C GLU A 13 0.00 1.19 3.00
N TRP A 14 0.41 0.49 4.04
CA TRP A 14 1.81 0.15 4.28
C TRP A 14 2.33 -0.92 3.32
N SER A 15 1.44 -1.70 2.69
CA SER A 15 1.80 -2.64 1.62
C SER A 15 2.21 -1.93 0.32
N LYS A 16 1.68 -0.73 0.06
CA LYS A 16 1.95 0.03 -1.18
C LYS A 16 2.85 1.26 -0.97
N LYS A 17 2.98 1.77 0.26
CA LYS A 17 3.72 2.99 0.58
C LYS A 17 5.13 3.00 0.00
N TYR A 18 5.88 1.92 0.18
CA TYR A 18 7.24 1.82 -0.36
C TYR A 18 7.28 1.92 -1.90
N SER A 19 6.33 1.30 -2.60
CA SER A 19 6.29 1.34 -4.06
C SER A 19 5.83 2.68 -4.63
N ASN A 20 5.25 3.56 -3.81
CA ASN A 20 4.83 4.91 -4.19
C ASN A 20 3.92 4.97 -5.42
N LEU A 21 3.07 3.95 -5.60
CA LEU A 21 2.15 3.87 -6.73
C LEU A 21 0.79 4.47 -6.36
N PRO A 22 0.13 5.22 -7.26
CA PRO A 22 -1.16 5.81 -6.98
C PRO A 22 -2.26 4.73 -6.89
N ASP A 23 -3.23 4.96 -6.01
CA ASP A 23 -4.32 4.01 -5.76
C ASP A 23 -5.11 3.66 -7.01
N SER A 24 -5.31 4.64 -7.89
CA SER A 24 -5.99 4.45 -9.17
C SER A 24 -5.22 3.48 -10.10
N TYR A 25 -3.89 3.47 -10.05
CA TYR A 25 -3.08 2.52 -10.80
C TYR A 25 -3.18 1.12 -10.20
N ILE A 26 -3.07 1.00 -8.87
CA ILE A 26 -3.16 -0.31 -8.19
C ILE A 26 -4.53 -0.96 -8.42
N GLN A 27 -5.61 -0.18 -8.27
CA GLN A 27 -6.97 -0.64 -8.54
C GLN A 27 -7.13 -1.09 -10.00
N ARG A 28 -6.58 -0.31 -10.96
CA ARG A 28 -6.60 -0.66 -12.39
C ARG A 28 -5.79 -1.92 -12.69
N ALA A 29 -4.62 -2.08 -12.09
CA ALA A 29 -3.79 -3.27 -12.24
C ALA A 29 -4.50 -4.51 -11.70
N MET A 30 -5.16 -4.39 -10.53
CA MET A 30 -5.94 -5.49 -9.93
C MET A 30 -7.22 -5.83 -10.68
N ALA A 31 -7.82 -4.86 -11.36
CA ALA A 31 -9.14 -4.99 -11.96
C ALA A 31 -9.21 -6.15 -12.96
N GLN A 32 -9.88 -7.23 -12.57
CA GLN A 32 -10.22 -8.34 -13.46
C GLN A 32 -11.71 -8.29 -13.76
N VAL A 33 -12.04 -7.72 -14.90
CA VAL A 33 -13.42 -7.56 -15.37
C VAL A 33 -13.78 -8.68 -16.32
N TYR A 34 -14.78 -9.48 -15.95
CA TYR A 34 -15.31 -10.57 -16.77
C TYR A 34 -16.34 -10.07 -17.78
N TRP A 35 -17.15 -9.09 -17.37
CA TRP A 35 -18.22 -8.57 -18.20
C TRP A 35 -18.51 -7.12 -17.84
N ARG A 36 -18.76 -6.28 -18.85
CA ARG A 36 -19.29 -4.92 -18.71
C ARG A 36 -20.55 -4.80 -19.52
N THR A 37 -21.51 -4.05 -19.00
CA THR A 37 -22.70 -3.73 -19.77
C THR A 37 -22.33 -2.85 -20.97
N PRO A 38 -22.91 -3.09 -22.16
CA PRO A 38 -22.69 -2.23 -23.31
C PRO A 38 -23.04 -0.77 -23.01
N ARG A 39 -22.26 0.18 -23.56
CA ARG A 39 -22.53 1.61 -23.46
C ARG A 39 -23.71 2.00 -24.37
N LYS A 40 -24.94 1.72 -23.95
CA LYS A 40 -26.15 2.22 -24.62
C LYS A 40 -27.12 2.81 -23.59
N PRO A 41 -28.01 3.75 -23.98
CA PRO A 41 -28.90 4.46 -23.05
C PRO A 41 -29.76 3.53 -22.17
N ASN A 42 -30.21 2.41 -22.74
CA ASN A 42 -31.10 1.46 -22.05
C ASN A 42 -30.38 0.60 -21.00
N TYR A 43 -29.06 0.67 -20.92
CA TYR A 43 -28.25 -0.16 -20.04
C TYR A 43 -27.65 0.67 -18.92
N LEU A 44 -27.94 0.28 -17.68
CA LEU A 44 -27.21 0.79 -16.52
C LEU A 44 -25.75 0.29 -16.58
N PRO A 45 -24.76 1.13 -16.21
CA PRO A 45 -23.37 0.73 -16.18
C PRO A 45 -23.16 -0.30 -15.05
N ARG A 46 -23.16 -1.60 -15.40
CA ARG A 46 -22.81 -2.68 -14.47
C ARG A 46 -21.55 -3.39 -14.94
N THR A 47 -20.77 -3.84 -13.97
CA THR A 47 -19.53 -4.59 -14.20
C THR A 47 -19.51 -5.82 -13.31
N ILE A 48 -19.22 -6.98 -13.91
CA ILE A 48 -18.94 -8.21 -13.18
C ILE A 48 -17.43 -8.36 -13.12
N GLU A 49 -16.89 -8.20 -11.92
CA GLU A 49 -15.45 -8.23 -11.65
C GLU A 49 -15.11 -9.24 -10.56
N LYS A 50 -13.85 -9.67 -10.54
CA LYS A 50 -13.31 -10.45 -9.43
C LYS A 50 -13.13 -9.54 -8.21
N LYS A 51 -13.74 -9.92 -7.09
CA LYS A 51 -13.61 -9.20 -5.81
C LYS A 51 -12.70 -9.91 -4.82
N ASN A 52 -12.56 -11.22 -4.93
CA ASN A 52 -11.81 -12.04 -4.00
C ASN A 52 -10.47 -12.43 -4.64
N PHE A 53 -9.40 -11.76 -4.22
CA PHE A 53 -8.04 -12.05 -4.64
C PHE A 53 -7.31 -12.84 -3.55
N ARG A 54 -6.42 -13.74 -3.96
CA ARG A 54 -5.44 -14.36 -3.09
C ARG A 54 -4.20 -13.48 -3.08
N PHE A 55 -4.01 -12.77 -1.98
CA PHE A 55 -2.76 -12.08 -1.71
C PHE A 55 -1.67 -13.08 -1.31
N SER A 56 -0.51 -12.94 -1.92
CA SER A 56 0.70 -13.68 -1.59
C SER A 56 1.82 -12.66 -1.33
N ILE A 57 3.07 -13.07 -1.47
CA ILE A 57 4.23 -12.17 -1.44
C ILE A 57 4.25 -11.29 -2.71
N PHE A 58 3.56 -11.70 -3.78
CA PHE A 58 3.56 -10.96 -5.04
C PHE A 58 2.60 -9.76 -4.98
N ARG A 59 3.13 -8.58 -5.34
CA ARG A 59 2.36 -7.34 -5.36
C ARG A 59 1.31 -7.35 -6.48
N PRO A 60 0.19 -6.63 -6.35
CA PRO A 60 -0.91 -6.78 -7.29
C PRO A 60 -0.66 -6.31 -8.72
N TRP A 61 0.33 -5.45 -8.93
CA TRP A 61 0.80 -5.00 -10.25
C TRP A 61 1.88 -5.91 -10.87
N THR A 62 2.08 -7.13 -10.32
CA THR A 62 3.06 -8.09 -10.84
C THR A 62 2.41 -9.22 -11.63
N ASN A 63 3.14 -9.74 -12.62
CA ASN A 63 2.69 -10.88 -13.45
C ASN A 63 2.44 -12.15 -12.62
N GLN A 64 3.22 -12.38 -11.57
CA GLN A 64 3.06 -13.52 -10.67
C GLN A 64 1.74 -13.44 -9.93
N PHE A 65 1.34 -12.27 -9.43
CA PHE A 65 0.04 -12.07 -8.79
C PHE A 65 -1.12 -12.36 -9.77
N HIS A 66 -1.04 -11.87 -11.01
CA HIS A 66 -2.05 -12.16 -12.03
C HIS A 66 -2.12 -13.65 -12.37
N ARG A 67 -0.97 -14.33 -12.43
CA ARG A 67 -0.88 -15.78 -12.66
C ARG A 67 -1.51 -16.57 -11.51
N ASP A 68 -1.29 -16.13 -10.28
CA ASP A 68 -1.87 -16.76 -9.10
C ASP A 68 -3.38 -16.56 -9.06
N ASN A 69 -3.87 -15.42 -9.53
CA ASN A 69 -5.27 -14.99 -9.51
C ASN A 69 -5.99 -15.07 -10.87
N ARG A 70 -5.56 -15.93 -11.79
CA ARG A 70 -6.17 -16.06 -13.13
C ARG A 70 -7.71 -16.18 -13.10
N PRO A 71 -8.40 -15.70 -14.15
CA PRO A 71 -9.82 -15.98 -14.38
C PRO A 71 -10.18 -17.45 -14.15
N GLY A 72 -11.31 -17.71 -13.50
CA GLY A 72 -11.80 -19.07 -13.19
C GLY A 72 -11.13 -19.76 -11.99
N LYS A 73 -9.96 -19.27 -11.53
CA LYS A 73 -9.28 -19.85 -10.37
C LYS A 73 -9.98 -19.44 -9.06
N LYS A 74 -10.51 -20.43 -8.36
CA LYS A 74 -11.14 -20.28 -7.04
C LYS A 74 -10.11 -20.53 -5.95
N HIS A 75 -10.11 -19.69 -4.92
CA HIS A 75 -9.27 -19.84 -3.74
C HIS A 75 -10.14 -20.05 -2.52
N LYS A 76 -9.67 -20.85 -1.57
CA LYS A 76 -10.27 -20.93 -0.24
C LYS A 76 -10.16 -19.57 0.43
N PHE A 77 -11.21 -19.16 1.13
CA PHE A 77 -11.17 -17.93 1.91
C PHE A 77 -10.13 -18.08 3.03
N ILE A 78 -9.24 -17.10 3.15
CA ILE A 78 -8.22 -17.07 4.19
C ILE A 78 -8.77 -16.16 5.28
N HIS A 79 -8.92 -16.69 6.49
CA HIS A 79 -9.29 -15.88 7.63
C HIS A 79 -8.06 -15.10 8.10
N VAL A 80 -8.18 -13.78 8.11
CA VAL A 80 -7.15 -12.85 8.58
C VAL A 80 -7.73 -12.09 9.75
N GLU A 81 -6.97 -12.03 10.84
CA GLU A 81 -7.35 -11.30 12.05
C GLU A 81 -7.41 -9.80 11.73
N PRO A 82 -8.52 -9.11 12.05
CA PRO A 82 -8.62 -7.68 11.79
C PRO A 82 -7.73 -6.92 12.78
N ILE A 83 -6.71 -6.23 12.26
CA ILE A 83 -5.85 -5.33 13.05
C ILE A 83 -6.41 -3.91 12.91
N LYS A 84 -6.71 -3.27 14.05
CA LYS A 84 -7.20 -1.88 14.08
C LYS A 84 -6.06 -0.89 13.82
N ASP A 85 -5.06 -0.93 14.68
CA ASP A 85 -3.88 -0.07 14.61
C ASP A 85 -2.67 -0.90 14.19
N TRP A 86 -2.12 -0.59 13.02
CA TRP A 86 -0.94 -1.31 12.51
C TRP A 86 0.33 -0.77 13.17
N SER A 87 1.13 -1.65 13.77
CA SER A 87 2.26 -1.26 14.63
C SER A 87 3.64 -1.48 14.04
N PHE A 88 3.78 -2.06 12.84
CA PHE A 88 5.08 -2.47 12.27
C PHE A 88 5.41 -1.69 11.01
N PHE A 89 6.57 -1.06 10.93
CA PHE A 89 6.98 -0.25 9.80
C PHE A 89 8.27 -0.79 9.20
N ARG A 90 8.51 -0.42 7.93
CA ARG A 90 9.75 -0.78 7.25
C ARG A 90 10.93 -0.17 8.01
N GLY A 91 11.97 -0.97 8.21
CA GLY A 91 13.15 -0.63 9.00
C GLY A 91 12.99 -0.79 10.51
N ASP A 92 11.83 -1.27 11.01
CA ASP A 92 11.72 -1.59 12.43
C ASP A 92 12.61 -2.79 12.77
N ARG A 93 13.22 -2.76 13.96
CA ARG A 93 13.92 -3.92 14.50
C ARG A 93 12.92 -4.84 15.18
N VAL A 94 12.95 -6.10 14.78
CA VAL A 94 12.03 -7.13 15.25
C VAL A 94 12.76 -8.38 15.70
N GLU A 95 12.20 -9.07 16.68
CA GLU A 95 12.65 -10.36 17.17
C GLU A 95 11.66 -11.46 16.78
N ILE A 96 12.20 -12.58 16.29
CA ILE A 96 11.41 -13.75 15.89
C ILE A 96 11.14 -14.63 17.11
N LEU A 97 9.85 -14.91 17.38
CA LEU A 97 9.43 -15.74 18.50
C LEU A 97 9.36 -17.23 18.18
N GLU A 98 9.11 -17.58 16.92
CA GLU A 98 8.85 -18.95 16.48
C GLU A 98 9.57 -19.29 15.17
N GLY A 99 9.86 -20.59 14.97
CA GLY A 99 10.48 -21.10 13.74
C GLY A 99 11.99 -21.29 13.85
N LYS A 100 12.64 -21.45 12.68
CA LYS A 100 14.07 -21.81 12.57
C LYS A 100 15.00 -20.75 13.18
N ASP A 101 14.61 -19.48 13.05
CA ASP A 101 15.42 -18.33 13.44
C ASP A 101 14.93 -17.67 14.75
N LYS A 102 14.30 -18.47 15.63
CA LYS A 102 13.81 -18.01 16.94
C LYS A 102 14.91 -17.31 17.75
N GLY A 103 14.58 -16.18 18.36
CA GLY A 103 15.47 -15.34 19.18
C GLY A 103 16.42 -14.46 18.37
N LYS A 104 16.47 -14.61 17.04
CA LYS A 104 17.23 -13.70 16.19
C LYS A 104 16.46 -12.41 15.94
N GLN A 105 17.21 -11.34 15.78
CA GLN A 105 16.69 -10.02 15.48
C GLN A 105 17.06 -9.62 14.06
N GLY A 106 16.15 -8.90 13.40
CA GLY A 106 16.36 -8.39 12.04
C GLY A 106 15.54 -7.14 11.78
N LEU A 107 15.73 -6.56 10.60
CA LEU A 107 14.98 -5.38 10.17
C LEU A 107 13.80 -5.77 9.27
N VAL A 108 12.67 -5.09 9.42
CA VAL A 108 11.51 -5.28 8.55
C VAL A 108 11.80 -4.72 7.15
N LYS A 109 11.83 -5.60 6.15
CA LYS A 109 12.09 -5.26 4.74
C LYS A 109 10.80 -4.88 4.00
N GLU A 110 9.76 -5.71 4.13
CA GLU A 110 8.49 -5.54 3.43
C GLU A 110 7.29 -5.86 4.32
N ILE A 111 6.16 -5.20 4.03
CA ILE A 111 4.90 -5.34 4.77
C ILE A 111 3.78 -5.78 3.82
N TYR A 112 2.90 -6.64 4.32
CA TYR A 112 1.71 -7.16 3.64
C TYR A 112 0.53 -7.17 4.60
N GLN A 113 -0.18 -6.05 4.70
CA GLN A 113 -1.31 -5.89 5.61
C GLN A 113 -2.51 -6.77 5.26
N GLU A 114 -2.64 -7.16 3.99
CA GLU A 114 -3.74 -8.02 3.52
C GLU A 114 -3.73 -9.39 4.17
N ARG A 115 -2.56 -9.81 4.71
CA ARG A 115 -2.35 -11.10 5.38
C ARG A 115 -1.70 -10.98 6.76
N ASN A 116 -1.56 -9.76 7.27
CA ASN A 116 -0.79 -9.46 8.49
C ASN A 116 0.62 -10.03 8.46
N TRP A 117 1.29 -9.95 7.31
CA TRP A 117 2.62 -10.48 7.12
C TRP A 117 3.68 -9.39 7.04
N ILE A 118 4.87 -9.74 7.50
CA ILE A 118 6.09 -8.97 7.29
C ILE A 118 7.20 -9.89 6.79
N ILE A 119 8.12 -9.34 6.02
CA ILE A 119 9.36 -10.01 5.63
C ILE A 119 10.49 -9.34 6.39
N VAL A 120 11.31 -10.15 7.06
CA VAL A 120 12.47 -9.70 7.84
C VAL A 120 13.73 -10.01 7.04
N GLU A 121 14.63 -9.05 6.95
CA GLU A 121 15.86 -9.16 6.15
C GLU A 121 16.74 -10.32 6.62
N GLY A 122 17.09 -11.22 5.69
CA GLY A 122 18.00 -12.33 5.93
C GLY A 122 17.51 -13.44 6.88
N LEU A 123 16.29 -13.34 7.43
CA LEU A 123 15.72 -14.29 8.37
C LEU A 123 14.53 -15.05 7.78
N ASN A 124 14.23 -16.22 8.35
CA ASN A 124 13.18 -17.13 7.89
C ASN A 124 13.32 -17.44 6.38
N THR A 125 14.52 -17.80 5.95
CA THR A 125 14.85 -17.96 4.54
C THR A 125 14.62 -19.39 4.05
N LYS A 126 14.23 -19.51 2.78
CA LYS A 126 14.16 -20.77 2.04
C LYS A 126 15.10 -20.73 0.84
N LEU A 127 15.80 -21.83 0.59
CA LEU A 127 16.61 -21.98 -0.62
C LEU A 127 15.70 -22.18 -1.83
N ARG A 128 15.85 -21.31 -2.85
CA ARG A 128 15.16 -21.40 -4.13
C ARG A 128 16.18 -21.40 -5.27
N CYS A 129 16.02 -22.36 -6.16
CA CYS A 129 16.78 -22.44 -7.40
C CYS A 129 16.16 -21.48 -8.44
N ILE A 130 16.98 -20.61 -9.04
CA ILE A 130 16.58 -19.65 -10.08
C ILE A 130 17.41 -19.92 -11.35
N MET A 131 16.87 -19.53 -12.51
CA MET A 131 17.51 -19.65 -13.84
C MET A 131 17.88 -21.09 -14.22
N LYS A 132 17.16 -22.08 -13.72
CA LYS A 132 17.42 -23.49 -14.10
C LYS A 132 17.00 -23.72 -15.55
N ASP A 133 17.98 -24.07 -16.38
CA ASP A 133 17.80 -24.42 -17.79
C ASP A 133 18.38 -25.80 -18.08
N LYS A 134 18.24 -26.30 -19.32
CA LYS A 134 18.80 -27.60 -19.73
C LYS A 134 20.33 -27.62 -19.64
N ASN A 135 20.98 -26.50 -19.94
CA ASN A 135 22.45 -26.39 -20.00
C ASN A 135 23.06 -25.76 -18.74
N TYR A 136 22.24 -25.23 -17.83
CA TYR A 136 22.69 -24.56 -16.61
C TYR A 136 21.95 -25.13 -15.40
N PRO A 137 22.66 -25.68 -14.40
CA PRO A 137 22.05 -26.34 -13.25
C PRO A 137 21.20 -25.41 -12.37
N GLY A 138 21.30 -24.09 -12.58
CA GLY A 138 20.59 -23.06 -11.80
C GLY A 138 21.43 -22.56 -10.63
N THR A 139 21.10 -21.37 -10.12
CA THR A 139 21.72 -20.80 -8.92
C THR A 139 20.77 -20.89 -7.74
N PHE A 140 21.25 -21.29 -6.57
CA PHE A 140 20.46 -21.24 -5.35
C PHE A 140 20.58 -19.88 -4.66
N ILE A 141 19.44 -19.27 -4.36
CA ILE A 141 19.33 -18.01 -3.63
C ILE A 141 18.48 -18.25 -2.39
N GLN A 142 18.83 -17.57 -1.30
CA GLN A 142 18.01 -17.53 -0.09
C GLN A 142 16.89 -16.50 -0.29
N GLU A 143 15.66 -16.97 -0.33
CA GLU A 143 14.46 -16.13 -0.44
C GLU A 143 13.79 -16.03 0.94
N GLU A 144 13.65 -14.81 1.46
CA GLU A 144 13.01 -14.56 2.75
C GLU A 144 11.52 -14.92 2.69
N GLN A 145 10.99 -15.53 3.75
CA GLN A 145 9.59 -15.94 3.82
C GLN A 145 8.81 -15.05 4.81
N PRO A 146 7.52 -14.80 4.55
CA PRO A 146 6.69 -13.95 5.39
C PRO A 146 6.49 -14.58 6.77
N LEU A 147 6.48 -13.72 7.79
CA LEU A 147 6.15 -14.04 9.17
C LEU A 147 4.85 -13.34 9.57
N LEU A 148 4.05 -14.00 10.40
CA LEU A 148 2.80 -13.46 10.92
C LEU A 148 3.07 -12.48 12.06
N VAL A 149 2.57 -11.27 11.92
CA VAL A 149 2.80 -10.17 12.86
C VAL A 149 2.16 -10.40 14.23
N THR A 150 1.04 -11.12 14.30
CA THR A 150 0.27 -11.26 15.55
C THR A 150 0.87 -12.26 16.54
N SER A 151 1.63 -13.25 16.08
CA SER A 151 2.16 -14.32 16.95
C SER A 151 3.64 -14.62 16.78
N GLN A 152 4.23 -14.40 15.60
CA GLN A 152 5.58 -14.90 15.31
C GLN A 152 6.68 -13.86 15.51
N VAL A 153 6.31 -12.58 15.68
CA VAL A 153 7.26 -11.47 15.71
C VAL A 153 6.86 -10.43 16.75
N GLN A 154 7.85 -9.85 17.42
CA GLN A 154 7.69 -8.69 18.31
C GLN A 154 8.65 -7.57 17.91
N LEU A 155 8.30 -6.32 18.22
CA LEU A 155 9.26 -5.23 18.09
C LEU A 155 10.29 -5.31 19.21
N VAL A 156 11.50 -4.88 18.89
CA VAL A 156 12.60 -4.77 19.84
C VAL A 156 12.62 -3.35 20.41
N ASP A 157 12.70 -3.24 21.73
CA ASP A 157 12.89 -1.95 22.38
C ASP A 157 14.33 -1.47 22.13
N PRO A 158 14.53 -0.24 21.61
CA PRO A 158 15.87 0.28 21.31
C PRO A 158 16.75 0.43 22.56
N SER A 159 16.16 0.44 23.75
CA SER A 159 16.88 0.78 24.98
C SER A 159 17.64 -0.38 25.61
N ASP A 160 17.14 -1.60 25.45
CA ASP A 160 17.71 -2.82 26.04
C ASP A 160 17.79 -3.97 25.05
N MET A 161 17.37 -3.74 23.80
CA MET A 161 17.41 -4.69 22.70
C MET A 161 16.70 -6.02 22.97
N GLN A 162 15.62 -6.01 23.75
CA GLN A 162 14.77 -7.19 23.95
C GLN A 162 13.40 -7.00 23.30
N GLY A 163 12.79 -8.10 22.83
CA GLY A 163 11.41 -8.14 22.35
C GLY A 163 10.42 -7.60 23.37
N THR A 164 9.46 -6.80 22.91
CA THR A 164 8.43 -6.16 23.74
C THR A 164 7.08 -6.11 23.06
N GLN A 165 6.03 -6.13 23.88
CA GLN A 165 4.68 -5.77 23.46
C GLN A 165 4.52 -4.25 23.45
N ILE A 166 3.63 -3.77 22.58
CA ILE A 166 3.46 -2.34 22.31
C ILE A 166 2.02 -1.92 22.52
N GLU A 167 1.89 -0.71 23.04
CA GLU A 167 0.64 0.02 23.08
C GLU A 167 0.80 1.36 22.35
N TRP A 168 -0.25 1.78 21.64
CA TRP A 168 -0.30 3.13 21.08
C TRP A 168 -0.86 4.10 22.13
N ARG A 169 -0.12 5.18 22.43
CA ARG A 169 -0.58 6.28 23.29
C ARG A 169 -0.38 7.62 22.61
N TYR A 170 -1.06 8.64 23.12
CA TYR A 170 -0.88 10.01 22.67
C TYR A 170 0.10 10.73 23.60
N LYS A 171 1.01 11.51 23.01
CA LYS A 171 1.82 12.49 23.75
C LYS A 171 0.98 13.70 24.14
N GLU A 172 1.55 14.56 24.98
CA GLU A 172 1.01 15.87 25.32
C GLU A 172 0.79 16.75 24.08
N ASP A 173 1.66 16.62 23.06
CA ASP A 173 1.57 17.33 21.78
C ASP A 173 0.41 16.83 20.87
N GLY A 174 -0.28 15.76 21.25
CA GLY A 174 -1.32 15.11 20.44
C GLY A 174 -0.79 14.12 19.40
N GLU A 175 0.53 13.93 19.29
CA GLU A 175 1.11 12.91 18.42
C GLU A 175 0.87 11.50 18.96
N LYS A 176 0.42 10.59 18.09
CA LYS A 176 0.25 9.17 18.41
C LYS A 176 1.59 8.44 18.29
N VAL A 177 2.05 7.83 19.38
CA VAL A 177 3.33 7.13 19.45
C VAL A 177 3.21 5.71 20.01
N ARG A 178 4.15 4.85 19.63
CA ARG A 178 4.27 3.49 20.15
C ARG A 178 5.05 3.50 21.45
N ILE A 179 4.54 2.85 22.48
CA ILE A 179 5.20 2.73 23.78
C ILE A 179 5.44 1.25 24.08
N SER A 180 6.66 0.94 24.51
CA SER A 180 7.06 -0.36 25.03
C SER A 180 6.37 -0.62 26.37
N LEU A 181 5.61 -1.71 26.48
CA LEU A 181 4.97 -2.09 27.75
C LEU A 181 5.99 -2.53 28.80
N ARG A 182 7.20 -2.95 28.40
CA ARG A 182 8.22 -3.44 29.32
C ARG A 182 9.02 -2.31 29.96
N THR A 183 9.45 -1.31 29.20
CA THR A 183 10.26 -0.20 29.71
C THR A 183 9.48 1.12 29.86
N GLY A 184 8.29 1.22 29.28
CA GLY A 184 7.53 2.46 29.19
C GLY A 184 8.11 3.48 28.20
N ARG A 185 9.17 3.14 27.44
CA ARG A 185 9.81 4.06 26.50
C ARG A 185 9.12 4.08 25.13
N ILE A 186 9.28 5.20 24.44
CA ILE A 186 8.74 5.40 23.11
C ILE A 186 9.60 4.66 22.07
N ILE A 187 8.95 3.88 21.21
CA ILE A 187 9.58 3.25 20.04
C ILE A 187 9.27 4.13 18.82
N PRO A 188 10.23 4.95 18.36
CA PRO A 188 10.00 5.86 17.24
C PRO A 188 9.73 5.07 15.96
N VAL A 189 8.99 5.65 15.03
CA VAL A 189 8.84 5.11 13.68
C VAL A 189 10.18 5.32 12.95
N PRO A 190 10.78 4.28 12.33
CA PRO A 190 12.05 4.41 11.63
C PRO A 190 11.94 5.35 10.43
N VAL A 191 13.00 6.11 10.18
CA VAL A 191 13.12 6.98 8.98
C VAL A 191 13.00 6.16 7.69
N ALA A 192 13.47 4.91 7.72
CA ALA A 192 13.35 3.97 6.59
C ALA A 192 11.89 3.63 6.20
N SER A 193 10.91 3.99 7.02
CA SER A 193 9.48 3.85 6.68
C SER A 193 8.97 4.92 5.72
N GLU A 194 9.70 6.04 5.61
CA GLU A 194 9.43 7.14 4.69
C GLU A 194 10.11 6.93 3.33
N GLU A 195 11.05 5.99 3.26
CA GLU A 195 11.71 5.61 2.01
C GLU A 195 10.69 5.06 1.00
N THR A 196 10.93 5.38 -0.25
CA THR A 196 10.21 4.84 -1.41
C THR A 196 11.19 4.15 -2.35
N VAL A 197 10.68 3.41 -3.33
CA VAL A 197 11.50 2.79 -4.38
C VAL A 197 12.32 3.85 -5.12
N ASP A 198 11.74 5.02 -5.35
CA ASP A 198 12.36 6.09 -6.14
C ASP A 198 13.27 6.98 -5.28
N TYR A 199 12.84 7.29 -4.05
CA TYR A 199 13.51 8.27 -3.19
C TYR A 199 13.82 7.71 -1.81
N LYS A 200 15.08 7.84 -1.39
CA LYS A 200 15.52 7.51 -0.02
C LYS A 200 15.11 8.57 0.99
N SER A 201 15.29 9.85 0.65
CA SER A 201 14.83 10.94 1.50
C SER A 201 14.46 12.15 0.66
N GLN A 202 13.50 12.92 1.15
CA GLN A 202 13.03 14.14 0.48
C GLN A 202 14.18 15.16 0.28
N LYS A 203 15.14 15.21 1.20
CA LYS A 203 16.28 16.13 1.15
C LYS A 203 17.27 15.83 0.01
N LEU A 204 17.30 14.59 -0.48
CA LEU A 204 18.18 14.18 -1.57
C LEU A 204 17.55 14.43 -2.95
N TYR A 205 16.30 14.89 -3.00
CA TYR A 205 15.62 15.20 -4.24
C TYR A 205 16.34 16.30 -5.01
N ARG A 206 16.43 16.11 -6.33
CA ARG A 206 16.94 17.12 -7.26
C ARG A 206 15.84 17.43 -8.27
N GLU A 207 15.50 18.70 -8.39
CA GLU A 207 14.47 19.18 -9.31
C GLU A 207 14.84 18.85 -10.76
N GLN A 208 13.89 18.32 -11.50
CA GLN A 208 14.01 18.03 -12.93
C GLN A 208 13.45 19.18 -13.76
N PRO A 209 13.85 19.29 -15.04
CA PRO A 209 13.38 20.38 -15.93
C PRO A 209 11.87 20.45 -16.14
N LYS A 210 11.13 19.37 -15.83
CA LYS A 210 9.66 19.28 -15.99
C LYS A 210 8.92 19.36 -14.66
N ASP A 211 9.63 19.54 -13.56
CA ASP A 211 9.01 19.63 -12.25
C ASP A 211 8.55 21.07 -11.98
N THR A 212 7.50 21.19 -11.17
CA THR A 212 7.03 22.50 -10.71
C THR A 212 7.90 22.98 -9.56
N ILE A 213 8.34 24.23 -9.63
CA ILE A 213 9.16 24.85 -8.58
C ILE A 213 8.26 25.09 -7.37
N LYS A 214 8.81 24.92 -6.17
CA LYS A 214 8.08 25.14 -4.90
C LYS A 214 7.37 26.51 -4.85
N ALA A 215 8.07 27.56 -5.28
CA ALA A 215 7.52 28.93 -5.27
C ALA A 215 6.27 29.07 -6.15
N ASP A 216 6.23 28.41 -7.30
CA ASP A 216 5.08 28.45 -8.21
C ASP A 216 3.91 27.61 -7.66
N ALA A 217 4.20 26.49 -7.00
CA ALA A 217 3.19 25.62 -6.40
C ALA A 217 2.54 26.21 -5.13
N GLU A 218 3.30 26.96 -4.32
CA GLU A 218 2.79 27.61 -3.10
C GLU A 218 2.03 28.91 -3.38
N LYS A 219 2.16 29.47 -4.58
CA LYS A 219 1.47 30.68 -4.98
C LYS A 219 -0.06 30.45 -5.02
N VAL A 220 -0.77 31.04 -4.06
CA VAL A 220 -2.24 31.01 -4.04
C VAL A 220 -2.78 31.91 -5.14
N THR A 221 -3.26 31.31 -6.22
CA THR A 221 -3.89 32.00 -7.36
C THR A 221 -5.41 31.97 -7.33
N PHE A 222 -6.01 31.05 -6.55
CA PHE A 222 -7.45 30.88 -6.50
C PHE A 222 -8.13 32.05 -5.79
N MET A 223 -9.01 32.75 -6.51
CA MET A 223 -9.89 33.78 -5.95
C MET A 223 -11.32 33.23 -5.92
N PRO A 224 -11.95 33.14 -4.73
CA PRO A 224 -13.31 32.61 -4.65
C PRO A 224 -14.29 33.56 -5.33
N SER A 225 -15.01 33.05 -6.33
CA SER A 225 -16.02 33.79 -7.10
C SER A 225 -17.32 32.99 -7.18
N LEU A 226 -18.45 33.68 -7.42
CA LEU A 226 -19.76 33.04 -7.65
C LEU A 226 -19.95 32.66 -9.13
N LYS A 227 -18.91 32.09 -9.75
CA LYS A 227 -18.92 31.61 -11.14
C LYS A 227 -18.51 30.14 -11.18
N THR A 228 -18.95 29.41 -12.20
CA THR A 228 -18.38 28.09 -12.48
C THR A 228 -17.03 28.24 -13.18
N PHE A 229 -16.22 27.17 -13.17
CA PHE A 229 -14.93 27.13 -13.85
C PHE A 229 -15.06 27.48 -15.34
N GLU A 230 -16.10 26.97 -16.00
CA GLU A 230 -16.35 27.22 -17.42
C GLU A 230 -16.71 28.68 -17.69
N MET A 231 -17.55 29.29 -16.84
CA MET A 231 -17.93 30.71 -16.97
C MET A 231 -16.71 31.61 -16.80
N ASP A 232 -15.87 31.32 -15.82
CA ASP A 232 -14.66 32.11 -15.55
C ASP A 232 -13.66 32.06 -16.71
N ILE A 233 -13.44 30.87 -17.28
CA ILE A 233 -12.62 30.70 -18.49
C ILE A 233 -13.24 31.42 -19.69
N MET A 234 -14.55 31.34 -19.88
CA MET A 234 -15.21 32.04 -20.98
C MET A 234 -15.01 33.55 -20.86
N ASP A 235 -15.17 34.11 -19.66
CA ASP A 235 -14.93 35.53 -19.40
C ASP A 235 -13.46 35.91 -19.62
N GLU A 236 -12.51 35.10 -19.11
CA GLU A 236 -11.07 35.33 -19.27
C GLU A 236 -10.62 35.27 -20.73
N MET A 237 -11.12 34.29 -21.49
CA MET A 237 -10.85 34.13 -22.92
C MET A 237 -11.68 35.07 -23.80
N GLY A 238 -12.60 35.84 -23.23
CA GLY A 238 -13.51 36.74 -23.97
C GLY A 238 -14.50 36.02 -24.88
N ILE A 239 -14.82 34.76 -24.59
CA ILE A 239 -15.75 33.94 -25.36
C ILE A 239 -17.18 34.36 -25.01
N LYS A 240 -17.97 34.78 -26.01
CA LYS A 240 -19.38 35.14 -25.86
C LYS A 240 -20.25 34.05 -26.47
N GLU A 241 -21.25 33.60 -25.72
CA GLU A 241 -22.27 32.67 -26.20
C GLU A 241 -23.62 33.38 -26.24
N ASP A 242 -24.03 33.79 -27.44
CA ASP A 242 -25.27 34.52 -27.65
C ASP A 242 -26.49 33.58 -27.75
N ARG A 243 -26.27 32.27 -27.88
CA ARG A 243 -27.37 31.29 -27.98
C ARG A 243 -27.98 31.03 -26.61
N ILE A 244 -29.30 31.11 -26.54
CA ILE A 244 -30.06 30.74 -25.35
C ILE A 244 -30.27 29.22 -25.35
N GLN A 245 -29.92 28.57 -24.24
CA GLN A 245 -30.17 27.14 -24.07
C GLN A 245 -31.68 26.87 -24.14
N LYS A 246 -32.10 26.00 -25.06
CA LYS A 246 -33.51 25.58 -25.16
C LYS A 246 -33.88 24.73 -23.95
N SER A 247 -35.10 24.90 -23.46
CA SER A 247 -35.64 24.06 -22.38
C SER A 247 -35.62 22.59 -22.75
N SER A 248 -35.09 21.75 -21.87
CA SER A 248 -35.09 20.28 -22.02
C SER A 248 -35.85 19.64 -20.87
N TYR A 249 -36.62 18.60 -21.16
CA TYR A 249 -37.27 17.78 -20.13
C TYR A 249 -36.25 16.80 -19.53
N TRP A 250 -36.25 16.68 -18.20
CA TRP A 250 -35.49 15.68 -17.46
C TRP A 250 -36.49 14.76 -16.75
N TYR A 251 -36.55 13.49 -17.14
CA TYR A 251 -37.44 12.47 -16.59
C TYR A 251 -36.68 11.17 -16.33
#